data_AF-A0A7Y0XCJ3-F1
#
_entry.id   AF-A0A7Y0XCJ3-F1
#
_cell.length_a   1.000
_cell.length_b   1.000
_cell.length_c   1.000
_cell.angle_alpha   90.00
_cell.angle_beta   90.00
_cell.angle_gamma   90.00
#
_symmetry.space_group_name_H-M   'P 1'
#
loop_
_entity.id
_entity.type
_entity.pdbx_description
1 polymer ?
#
loop_
_entity_poly.entity_id
_entity_poly.type
_entity_poly.pdbx_seq_one_letter_code
_entity_poly.pdbx_strand_id
1 'polypeptide(L)'
;QPAVFLGSDGRSYSLESHSLPSARSQGEPITGRLNITAGSSIRQVIMSEEEQLWLVGSDAGYGFVCKGADLLSKNRSGKALVT
;
A
#
# COMPACT_ATOMS: atom_id res chain seq x y z
N GLN A 1 8.13 -6.18 9.42
CA GLN A 1 7.62 -4.97 8.76
C GLN A 1 6.42 -5.35 7.89
N PRO A 2 5.37 -4.52 7.89
CA PRO A 2 4.22 -4.69 7.00
C PRO A 2 4.58 -4.33 5.56
N ALA A 3 3.94 -5.01 4.61
CA ALA A 3 3.98 -4.67 3.21
C ALA A 3 2.90 -3.62 2.93
N VAL A 4 3.31 -2.49 2.36
CA VAL A 4 2.44 -1.41 1.92
C VAL A 4 2.15 -1.57 0.44
N PHE A 5 0.88 -1.52 0.06
CA PHE A 5 0.41 -1.56 -1.33
C PHE A 5 -0.17 -0.20 -1.69
N LEU A 6 0.24 0.38 -2.82
CA LEU A 6 -0.29 1.65 -3.31
C LEU A 6 -1.23 1.40 -4.49
N GLY A 7 -2.46 1.89 -4.36
CA GLY A 7 -3.50 1.83 -5.38
C GLY A 7 -3.33 2.91 -6.45
N SER A 8 -3.90 2.66 -7.63
CA SER A 8 -4.06 3.66 -8.69
C SER A 8 -4.94 4.85 -8.30
N ASP A 9 -5.72 4.71 -7.24
CA ASP A 9 -6.61 5.71 -6.65
C ASP A 9 -5.94 6.55 -5.55
N GLY A 10 -4.61 6.45 -5.41
CA GLY A 10 -3.85 7.21 -4.42
C GLY A 10 -4.05 6.74 -2.98
N ARG A 11 -4.69 5.57 -2.77
CA ARG A 11 -4.82 4.95 -1.45
C ARG A 11 -3.62 4.06 -1.14
N SER A 12 -3.23 4.04 0.12
CA SER A 12 -2.30 3.05 0.67
C SER A 12 -3.04 1.98 1.46
N TYR A 13 -2.56 0.74 1.37
CA TYR A 13 -3.05 -0.41 2.11
C TYR A 13 -1.87 -1.10 2.78
N SER A 14 -2.08 -1.80 3.89
CA SER A 14 -1.00 -2.55 4.53
C SER A 14 -1.44 -3.92 5.00
N LEU A 15 -0.54 -4.90 4.85
CA LEU A 15 -0.68 -6.25 5.38
C LEU A 15 0.58 -6.64 6.13
N GLU A 16 0.42 -7.43 7.18
CA GLU A 16 1.56 -8.05 7.84
C GLU A 16 2.25 -9.04 6.90
N SER A 17 3.52 -8.83 6.60
CA SER A 17 4.26 -9.64 5.60
C SER A 17 4.31 -11.12 5.96
N HIS A 18 4.37 -11.44 7.26
CA HIS A 18 4.36 -12.83 7.74
C HIS A 18 2.99 -13.51 7.58
N SER A 19 1.93 -12.74 7.36
CA SER A 19 0.61 -13.29 7.11
C SER A 19 0.44 -13.74 5.66
N LEU A 20 1.32 -13.32 4.75
CA LEU A 20 1.25 -13.64 3.32
C LEU A 20 1.57 -15.13 3.07
N PRO A 21 1.04 -15.71 1.99
CA PRO A 21 1.22 -17.13 1.70
C PRO A 21 2.68 -17.42 1.35
N SER A 22 3.08 -18.67 1.60
CA SER A 22 4.39 -19.17 1.21
C SER A 22 4.55 -19.16 -0.32
N ALA A 23 5.78 -18.91 -0.80
CA ALA A 23 6.15 -19.02 -2.20
C ALA A 23 6.06 -20.46 -2.77
N ARG A 24 5.77 -21.48 -1.93
CA ARG A 24 5.56 -22.85 -2.38
C ARG A 24 4.20 -23.08 -3.06
N SER A 25 3.22 -22.20 -2.83
CA SER A 25 1.90 -22.25 -3.48
C SER A 25 1.79 -21.17 -4.56
N GLN A 26 0.63 -21.12 -5.22
CA GLN A 26 0.31 -20.06 -6.20
C GLN A 26 -0.01 -18.70 -5.54
N GLY A 27 0.13 -18.60 -4.22
CA GLY A 27 -0.28 -17.42 -3.46
C GLY A 27 -1.79 -17.30 -3.34
N GLU A 28 -2.26 -16.07 -3.15
CA GLU A 28 -3.68 -15.74 -3.11
C GLU A 28 -3.94 -14.35 -3.72
N PRO A 29 -5.15 -14.09 -4.25
CA PRO A 29 -5.51 -12.77 -4.76
C PRO A 29 -5.50 -11.72 -3.64
N ILE A 30 -4.86 -10.59 -3.88
CA ILE A 30 -4.79 -9.49 -2.91
C ILE A 30 -6.17 -8.91 -2.54
N THR A 31 -7.14 -9.00 -3.47
CA THR A 31 -8.54 -8.60 -3.28
C THR A 31 -9.28 -9.46 -2.25
N GLY A 32 -8.77 -10.64 -1.91
CA GLY A 32 -9.28 -11.45 -0.80
C GLY A 32 -8.90 -10.90 0.58
N ARG A 33 -7.88 -10.03 0.65
CA ARG A 33 -7.34 -9.46 1.90
C ARG A 33 -7.62 -7.97 2.05
N LEU A 34 -7.70 -7.24 0.94
CA LEU A 34 -7.89 -5.80 0.89
C LEU A 34 -9.15 -5.43 0.11
N ASN A 35 -9.89 -4.45 0.62
CA ASN A 35 -11.06 -3.87 -0.05
C ASN A 35 -10.58 -2.78 -1.01
N ILE A 36 -10.14 -3.21 -2.20
CA ILE A 36 -9.67 -2.31 -3.25
C ILE A 36 -10.89 -1.66 -3.94
N THR A 37 -10.81 -0.36 -4.19
CA THR A 37 -11.85 0.39 -4.89
C THR A 37 -12.13 -0.24 -6.25
N ALA A 38 -13.41 -0.40 -6.62
CA ALA A 38 -13.78 -0.95 -7.93
C ALA A 38 -13.13 -0.15 -9.07
N GLY A 39 -12.54 -0.86 -10.05
CA GLY A 39 -11.80 -0.25 -11.15
C GLY A 39 -10.38 0.22 -10.81
N SER A 40 -9.97 0.16 -9.54
CA SER A 40 -8.60 0.47 -9.12
C SER A 40 -7.73 -0.78 -9.10
N SER A 41 -6.42 -0.58 -9.32
CA SER A 41 -5.42 -1.64 -9.27
C SER A 41 -4.29 -1.27 -8.32
N ILE A 42 -3.64 -2.27 -7.75
CA ILE A 42 -2.38 -2.05 -7.02
C ILE A 42 -1.27 -1.81 -8.03
N ARG A 43 -0.56 -0.68 -7.88
CA ARG A 43 0.55 -0.27 -8.77
C ARG A 43 1.92 -0.50 -8.18
N GLN A 44 2.07 -0.38 -6.86
CA GLN A 44 3.36 -0.45 -6.19
C GLN A 44 3.24 -1.21 -4.87
N VAL A 45 4.34 -1.83 -4.46
CA VAL A 45 4.50 -2.49 -3.16
C VAL A 45 5.80 -2.03 -2.53
N ILE A 46 5.74 -1.61 -1.26
CA ILE A 46 6.86 -1.03 -0.53
C ILE A 46 6.95 -1.70 0.84
N MET A 47 8.17 -1.98 1.28
CA MET A 47 8.50 -2.32 2.66
C MET A 47 9.34 -1.16 3.20
N SER A 48 8.79 -0.45 4.18
CA SER A 48 9.43 0.74 4.74
C SER A 48 9.68 0.58 6.23
N GLU A 49 10.82 1.10 6.68
CA GLU A 49 11.01 1.42 8.09
C GLU A 49 10.10 2.59 8.49
N GLU A 50 9.71 2.67 9.77
CA GLU A 50 8.74 3.66 10.25
C GLU A 50 9.21 5.11 10.04
N GLU A 51 10.49 5.37 10.30
CA GLU A 51 11.09 6.71 10.22
C GLU A 51 11.70 7.03 8.85
N GLN A 52 11.71 6.08 7.91
CA GLN A 52 12.23 6.30 6.56
C GLN A 52 11.37 7.32 5.82
N LEU A 53 12.02 8.32 5.21
CA LEU A 53 11.33 9.35 4.44
C LEU A 53 11.06 8.88 3.01
N TRP A 54 9.87 9.19 2.51
CA TRP A 54 9.40 8.91 1.16
C TRP A 54 8.89 10.17 0.48
N LEU A 55 9.21 10.33 -0.80
CA LEU A 55 8.57 11.32 -1.67
C LEU A 55 7.40 10.64 -2.39
N VAL A 56 6.18 11.10 -2.11
CA VAL A 56 4.96 10.68 -2.80
C VAL A 56 4.58 11.76 -3.80
N GLY A 57 4.26 11.38 -5.04
CA GLY A 57 3.88 12.34 -6.08
C GLY A 57 2.87 11.78 -7.07
N SER A 58 2.18 12.69 -7.75
CA SER A 58 1.25 12.41 -8.84
C SER A 58 1.76 12.97 -10.17
N ASP A 59 1.23 12.45 -11.26
CA ASP A 59 1.49 12.93 -12.63
C ASP A 59 0.90 14.33 -12.90
N ALA A 60 -0.02 14.80 -12.05
CA ALA A 60 -0.50 16.17 -12.03
C ALA A 60 0.58 17.18 -11.54
N GLY A 61 1.74 16.71 -11.10
CA GLY A 61 2.87 17.56 -10.70
C GLY A 61 2.86 17.95 -9.21
N TYR A 62 2.02 17.33 -8.39
CA TYR A 62 1.97 17.55 -6.94
C TYR A 62 2.61 16.41 -6.18
N GLY A 63 3.20 16.72 -5.02
CA GLY A 63 3.80 15.71 -4.15
C GLY A 63 4.16 16.26 -2.78
N PHE A 64 4.46 15.34 -1.86
CA PHE A 64 4.86 15.65 -0.50
C PHE A 64 5.83 14.59 0.04
N VAL A 65 6.58 14.96 1.07
CA VAL A 65 7.42 14.03 1.82
C VAL A 65 6.64 13.51 3.02
N CYS A 66 6.68 12.20 3.27
CA CYS A 66 6.10 11.58 4.45
C CYS A 66 7.02 10.52 5.04
N LYS A 67 6.72 10.06 6.26
CA LYS A 67 7.41 8.93 6.89
C LYS A 67 6.78 7.60 6.45
N GLY A 68 7.53 6.51 6.58
CA GLY A 68 7.01 5.16 6.34
C GLY A 68 5.78 4.83 7.19
N ALA A 69 5.74 5.31 8.43
CA ALA A 69 4.58 5.19 9.31
C ALA A 69 3.31 5.84 8.73
N ASP A 70 3.43 6.89 7.90
CA ASP A 70 2.30 7.56 7.27
C ASP A 70 1.66 6.73 6.15
N LEU A 71 2.40 5.76 5.60
CA LEU A 71 1.92 4.86 4.56
C LEU A 71 1.02 3.74 5.11
N LEU A 72 1.09 3.47 6.41
CA LEU A 72 0.38 2.35 7.05
C LEU A 72 -1.12 2.62 7.18
N SER A 73 -1.93 1.65 6.78
CA SER A 73 -3.37 1.64 6.98
C SER A 73 -3.78 0.66 8.09
N LYS A 74 -4.65 1.10 8.98
CA LYS A 74 -5.21 0.23 10.03
C LYS A 74 -6.40 -0.61 9.54
N ASN A 75 -6.98 -0.28 8.38
CA ASN A 75 -8.19 -0.93 7.86
C ASN A 75 -7.96 -1.58 6.51
N ARG A 76 -8.81 -2.56 6.17
CA ARG A 76 -8.77 -3.27 4.88
C ARG A 76 -9.12 -2.38 3.68
N SER A 77 -9.84 -1.28 3.90
CA SER A 77 -10.22 -0.32 2.85
C SER A 77 -9.12 0.69 2.53
N GLY A 78 -7.97 0.60 3.19
CA GLY A 78 -6.85 1.51 2.98
C GLY A 78 -7.08 2.91 3.52
N LYS A 79 -6.02 3.71 3.48
CA LYS A 79 -5.97 5.13 3.82
C LYS A 79 -5.83 5.95 2.55
N ALA A 80 -6.56 7.05 2.43
CA ALA A 80 -6.29 8.02 1.37
C ALA A 80 -4.94 8.70 1.65
N LEU A 81 -3.97 8.53 0.75
CA LEU A 81 -2.61 9.05 0.91
C LEU A 81 -2.38 10.27 0.03
N VAL A 82 -2.73 10.17 -1.25
CA VAL A 82 -2.62 11.23 -2.25
C VAL A 82 -3.88 11.24 -3.13
N THR A 83 -4.23 12.37 -3.71
CA THR A 83 -5.36 12.53 -4.64
C THR A 83 -4.85 13.02 -5.99
#